data_AF-A0A5T1KK04-F1
#
_entry.id   AF-A0A5T1KK04-F1
#
_cell.length_a   1.000
_cell.length_b   1.000
_cell.length_c   1.000
_cell.angle_alpha   90.00
_cell.angle_beta   90.00
_cell.angle_gamma   90.00
#
_symmetry.space_group_name_H-M   'P 1'
#
loop_
_entity.id
_entity.type
_entity.pdbx_description
1 polymer ?
#
loop_
_entity_poly.entity_id
_entity_poly.type
_entity_poly.pdbx_seq_one_letter_code
_entity_poly.pdbx_strand_id
1 'polypeptide(L)'
;LNIKQRAMEIKNTLNGGYNSVSIKTKDKLTRYDLDGKPHYEKTSKKIIDTPHKIEYTKHINPQDPTKYRMSQGLVEPISHKDLDIVENYLKRQNNEI
;
A
#
# COMPACT_ATOMS: atom_id res chain seq x y z
N LEU A 1 1.25 11.87 15.90
CA LEU A 1 0.78 10.48 16.02
C LEU A 1 1.88 9.55 15.55
N ASN A 2 2.08 8.41 16.20
CA ASN A 2 2.99 7.39 15.68
C ASN A 2 2.37 6.72 14.43
N ILE A 3 3.18 6.04 13.60
CA ILE A 3 2.72 5.41 12.35
C ILE A 3 1.55 4.45 12.57
N LYS A 4 1.60 3.62 13.63
CA LYS A 4 0.56 2.62 13.96
C LYS A 4 -0.79 3.27 14.27
N GLN A 5 -0.79 4.30 15.12
CA GLN A 5 -2.00 5.03 15.49
C GLN A 5 -2.62 5.72 14.27
N ARG A 6 -1.79 6.42 13.48
CA ARG A 6 -2.29 7.13 12.30
C ARG A 6 -2.82 6.17 11.23
N ALA A 7 -2.17 5.03 11.00
CA ALA A 7 -2.67 4.00 10.09
C ALA A 7 -4.02 3.43 10.57
N MET A 8 -4.17 3.22 11.88
CA MET A 8 -5.41 2.74 12.50
C MET A 8 -6.56 3.75 12.40
N GLU A 9 -6.26 5.05 12.58
CA GLU A 9 -7.23 6.12 12.34
C GLU A 9 -7.71 6.10 10.89
N ILE A 10 -6.80 6.13 9.91
CA ILE A 10 -7.14 6.08 8.48
C ILE A 10 -7.98 4.83 8.16
N LYS A 11 -7.59 3.66 8.70
CA LYS A 11 -8.34 2.40 8.56
C LYS A 11 -9.80 2.58 8.99
N ASN A 12 -10.02 3.13 10.18
CA ASN A 12 -11.33 3.16 10.80
C ASN A 12 -12.21 4.31 10.29
N THR A 13 -11.62 5.47 9.97
CA THR A 13 -12.37 6.68 9.61
C THR A 13 -12.55 6.83 8.11
N LEU A 14 -11.53 6.50 7.30
CA LEU A 14 -11.54 6.76 5.86
C LEU A 14 -11.63 5.49 5.01
N ASN A 15 -11.14 4.36 5.50
CA ASN A 15 -11.10 3.09 4.77
C ASN A 15 -12.16 2.07 5.22
N GLY A 16 -13.20 2.50 5.92
CA GLY A 16 -14.34 1.63 6.31
C GLY A 16 -13.96 0.38 7.12
N GLY A 17 -12.84 0.41 7.85
CA GLY A 17 -12.31 -0.72 8.62
C GLY A 17 -11.45 -1.71 7.83
N TYR A 18 -11.23 -1.52 6.52
CA TYR A 18 -10.39 -2.41 5.73
C TYR A 18 -8.90 -2.27 6.10
N ASN A 19 -8.23 -3.41 6.23
CA ASN A 19 -6.83 -3.49 6.68
C ASN A 19 -5.82 -2.97 5.66
N SER A 20 -6.20 -2.79 4.40
CA SER A 20 -5.26 -2.38 3.37
C SER A 20 -5.91 -1.50 2.30
N VAL A 21 -5.09 -0.67 1.69
CA VAL A 21 -5.44 0.18 0.54
C VAL A 21 -4.50 -0.15 -0.60
N SER A 22 -5.04 -0.31 -1.80
CA SER A 22 -4.23 -0.54 -3.00
C SER A 22 -4.42 0.62 -3.97
N ILE A 23 -3.35 1.35 -4.26
CA ILE A 23 -3.35 2.50 -5.17
C ILE A 23 -2.67 2.07 -6.47
N LYS A 24 -3.44 2.11 -7.56
CA LYS A 24 -2.98 1.70 -8.89
C LYS A 24 -2.63 2.93 -9.73
N THR A 25 -1.48 2.88 -10.38
CA THR A 25 -1.06 3.79 -11.45
C THR A 25 -0.96 3.02 -12.78
N LYS A 26 -0.56 3.69 -13.86
CA LYS A 26 -0.41 3.05 -15.18
C LYS A 26 0.52 1.83 -15.14
N ASP A 27 1.66 1.97 -14.47
CA ASP A 27 2.78 1.03 -14.53
C ASP A 27 3.08 0.36 -13.18
N LYS A 28 2.39 0.78 -12.11
CA LYS A 28 2.62 0.26 -10.75
C LYS A 28 1.32 0.07 -9.98
N LEU A 29 1.36 -0.82 -9.00
CA LEU A 29 0.38 -0.94 -7.94
C LEU A 29 1.14 -0.87 -6.62
N THR A 30 0.72 0.00 -5.71
CA THR A 30 1.26 0.01 -4.34
C THR A 30 0.17 -0.43 -3.39
N ARG A 31 0.45 -1.49 -2.61
CA ARG A 31 -0.41 -1.95 -1.53
C ARG A 31 0.13 -1.43 -0.21
N TYR A 32 -0.72 -0.79 0.57
CA TYR A 32 -0.44 -0.31 1.93
C TYR A 32 -1.25 -1.15 2.91
N ASP A 33 -0.60 -1.90 3.78
CA ASP A 33 -1.20 -2.59 4.93
C ASP A 33 -1.19 -1.63 6.13
N LEU A 34 -2.39 -1.29 6.62
CA LEU A 34 -2.61 -0.35 7.71
C LEU A 34 -2.71 -1.02 9.08
N ASP A 35 -2.91 -2.34 9.12
CA ASP A 35 -3.07 -3.12 10.34
C ASP A 35 -1.69 -3.46 10.93
N GLY A 36 -0.71 -3.67 10.06
CA GLY A 36 0.68 -3.94 10.44
C GLY A 36 0.89 -5.35 10.96
N LYS A 37 0.15 -6.34 10.43
CA LYS A 37 0.42 -7.75 10.74
C LYS A 37 1.89 -8.07 10.42
N PRO A 38 2.60 -8.79 11.31
CA PRO A 38 3.99 -9.13 11.07
C PRO A 38 4.20 -9.80 9.73
N HIS A 39 5.09 -9.24 8.92
CA HIS A 39 5.47 -9.78 7.62
C HIS A 39 6.96 -10.15 7.64
N TYR A 40 7.30 -11.37 7.25
CA TYR A 40 8.70 -11.75 7.06
C TYR A 40 9.14 -11.43 5.63
N GLU A 41 9.95 -10.38 5.47
CA GLU A 41 10.50 -10.04 4.17
C GLU A 41 11.72 -10.89 3.85
N LYS A 42 11.59 -11.72 2.81
CA LYS A 42 12.53 -12.79 2.46
C LYS A 42 13.88 -12.25 1.98
N THR A 43 13.88 -11.16 1.21
CA THR A 43 15.09 -10.61 0.59
C THR A 43 15.99 -9.97 1.66
N SER A 44 15.39 -9.16 2.54
CA SER A 44 16.12 -8.54 3.65
C SER A 44 16.26 -9.45 4.87
N LYS A 45 15.60 -10.62 4.90
CA LYS A 45 15.52 -11.57 6.02
C LYS A 45 15.10 -10.89 7.34
N LYS A 46 14.12 -9.99 7.29
CA LYS A 46 13.67 -9.19 8.43
C LYS A 46 12.17 -9.34 8.65
N ILE A 47 11.75 -9.32 9.91
CA ILE A 47 10.34 -9.19 10.28
C ILE A 47 10.00 -7.70 10.30
N ILE A 48 8.91 -7.35 9.63
CA ILE A 48 8.31 -6.02 9.63
C ILE A 48 6.99 -6.15 10.39
N ASP A 49 6.98 -5.68 11.64
CA ASP A 49 5.86 -5.74 12.59
C ASP A 49 5.12 -4.39 12.70
N THR A 50 5.22 -3.60 11.64
CA THR A 50 4.60 -2.28 11.49
C THR A 50 3.71 -2.29 10.26
N PRO A 51 2.78 -1.32 10.14
CA PRO A 51 2.13 -1.01 8.87
C PRO A 51 3.20 -0.92 7.79
N HIS A 52 2.95 -1.58 6.66
CA HIS A 52 3.97 -1.81 5.64
C HIS A 52 3.38 -1.68 4.25
N LYS A 53 4.24 -1.41 3.28
CA LYS A 53 3.87 -1.29 1.88
C LYS A 53 4.61 -2.29 1.02
N ILE A 54 4.00 -2.59 -0.12
CA ILE A 54 4.57 -3.43 -1.16
C ILE A 54 4.31 -2.74 -2.49
N GLU A 55 5.37 -2.40 -3.21
CA GLU A 55 5.26 -1.94 -4.59
C GLU A 55 5.30 -3.13 -5.55
N TYR A 56 4.36 -3.14 -6.50
CA TYR A 56 4.30 -4.11 -7.58
C TYR A 56 4.55 -3.39 -8.89
N THR A 57 5.55 -3.85 -9.65
CA THR A 57 5.84 -3.35 -10.99
C THR A 57 5.01 -4.11 -12.01
N LYS A 58 4.34 -3.38 -12.90
CA LYS A 58 3.58 -3.94 -14.00
C LYS A 58 4.48 -4.12 -15.23
N HIS A 59 4.57 -5.35 -15.72
CA HIS A 59 5.27 -5.70 -16.94
C HIS A 59 4.24 -5.97 -18.03
N ILE A 60 4.10 -5.04 -18.97
CA ILE A 60 3.17 -5.16 -20.10
C ILE A 60 3.83 -6.01 -21.18
N ASN A 61 3.08 -6.95 -21.75
CA ASN A 61 3.58 -7.75 -22.86
C ASN A 61 3.68 -6.84 -24.12
N PRO A 62 4.86 -6.76 -24.76
CA PRO A 62 5.05 -5.89 -25.92
C PRO A 62 4.31 -6.36 -27.18
N GLN A 63 3.95 -7.65 -27.29
CA GLN A 63 3.17 -8.20 -28.40
C GLN A 63 1.65 -8.12 -28.16
N ASP A 64 1.21 -8.03 -26.91
CA ASP A 64 -0.21 -7.94 -26.54
C ASP A 64 -0.40 -7.06 -25.30
N PRO A 65 -0.67 -5.74 -25.48
CA PRO A 65 -0.79 -4.79 -24.37
C PRO A 65 -1.93 -5.07 -23.39
N THR A 66 -2.88 -5.95 -23.74
CA THR A 66 -3.96 -6.38 -22.83
C THR A 66 -3.44 -7.35 -21.77
N LYS A 67 -2.33 -8.04 -22.05
CA LYS A 67 -1.67 -8.96 -21.12
C LYS A 67 -0.57 -8.26 -20.34
N TYR A 68 -0.59 -8.47 -19.03
CA TYR A 68 0.47 -7.98 -18.15
C TYR A 68 0.72 -8.95 -17.01
N ARG A 69 1.93 -8.88 -16.44
CA ARG A 69 2.30 -9.56 -15.19
C ARG A 69 2.67 -8.51 -14.14
N MET A 70 2.38 -8.80 -12.88
CA MET A 70 2.88 -8.02 -11.75
C MET A 70 4.07 -8.74 -11.13
N SER A 71 5.17 -8.01 -10.89
CA SER A 71 6.27 -8.49 -10.04
C SER A 71 6.20 -7.80 -8.70
N GLN A 72 6.23 -8.58 -7.63
CA GLN A 72 6.26 -8.06 -6.27
C GLN A 72 7.65 -7.51 -5.94
N GLY A 73 7.71 -6.29 -5.39
CA GLY A 73 8.91 -5.68 -4.82
C GLY A 73 9.11 -6.05 -3.35
N LEU A 74 9.98 -5.30 -2.67
CA LEU A 74 10.25 -5.49 -1.25
C LEU A 74 9.06 -5.06 -0.40
N VAL A 75 8.90 -5.72 0.75
CA VAL A 75 8.04 -5.22 1.82
C VAL A 75 8.82 -4.22 2.64
N GLU A 76 8.25 -3.03 2.84
CA GLU A 76 8.91 -1.93 3.53
C GLU A 76 7.98 -1.33 4.59
N PRO A 77 8.49 -0.84 5.73
CA PRO A 77 7.68 -0.07 6.66
C PRO A 77 7.06 1.15 5.99
N ILE A 78 5.81 1.47 6.35
CA ILE A 78 5.14 2.70 5.90
C ILE A 78 5.74 3.92 6.59
N SER A 79 5.98 4.98 5.82
CA SER A 79 6.36 6.30 6.33
C SER A 79 5.15 7.21 6.54
N HIS A 80 5.35 8.35 7.22
CA HIS A 80 4.29 9.36 7.35
C HIS A 80 3.84 9.90 5.98
N LYS A 81 4.77 10.05 5.04
CA LYS A 81 4.47 10.49 3.67
C LYS A 81 3.59 9.48 2.92
N ASP A 82 3.82 8.19 3.14
CA ASP A 82 2.97 7.14 2.58
C ASP A 82 1.54 7.23 3.14
N LEU A 83 1.39 7.51 4.44
CA LEU A 83 0.08 7.75 5.05
C LEU A 83 -0.61 9.01 4.49
N ASP A 84 0.12 10.09 4.21
CA ASP A 84 -0.43 11.28 3.54
C ASP A 84 -0.99 10.92 2.15
N ILE A 85 -0.29 10.07 1.39
CA ILE A 85 -0.74 9.61 0.08
C ILE A 85 -2.03 8.79 0.20
N VAL A 86 -2.08 7.83 1.15
CA VAL A 86 -3.25 6.99 1.38
C VAL A 86 -4.46 7.83 1.82
N GLU A 87 -4.25 8.75 2.76
CA GLU A 87 -5.30 9.63 3.28
C GLU A 87 -5.90 10.49 2.15
N ASN A 88 -5.05 11.15 1.36
CA ASN A 88 -5.50 11.98 0.25
C ASN A 88 -6.20 11.15 -0.83
N TYR A 89 -5.74 9.93 -1.10
CA TYR A 89 -6.40 9.03 -2.04
C TYR A 89 -7.81 8.66 -1.56
N LEU A 90 -7.96 8.25 -0.31
CA LEU A 90 -9.26 7.86 0.26
C LEU A 90 -10.24 9.03 0.30
N LYS A 91 -9.80 10.21 0.74
CA LYS A 91 -10.64 11.42 0.75
C LYS A 91 -11.19 11.76 -0.64
N ARG A 92 -10.37 11.61 -1.70
CA ARG A 92 -10.83 11.75 -3.09
C ARG A 92 -11.84 10.69 -3.50
N GLN A 93 -11.68 9.44 -3.06
CA GLN A 93 -12.66 8.37 -3.33
C GLN A 93 -13.99 8.62 -2.61
N ASN A 94 -13.94 9.22 -1.42
CA ASN A 94 -15.11 9.54 -0.61
C ASN A 94 -15.80 10.87 -0.99
N ASN A 95 -15.29 11.59 -2.01
CA ASN A 95 -15.75 12.94 -2.39
C ASN A 95 -15.66 13.97 -1.24
N GLU A 96 -14.66 13.83 -0.37
CA GLU A 96 -14.39 14.77 0.73
C GLU A 96 -13.50 15.96 0.31
N ILE A 97 -13.13 16.04 -0.98
CA ILE A 97 -12.28 17.08 -1.60
C ILE A 97 -12.80 17.39 -3.00
#